data_AF-A0A6P0Z444-F1
#
_entry.id   AF-A0A6P0Z444-F1
#
_cell.length_a   1.000
_cell.length_b   1.000
_cell.length_c   1.000
_cell.angle_alpha   90.00
_cell.angle_beta   90.00
_cell.angle_gamma   90.00
#
_symmetry.space_group_name_H-M   'P 1'
#
loop_
_entity.id
_entity.type
_entity.pdbx_description
1 polymer ?
#
loop_
_entity_poly.entity_id
_entity_poly.type
_entity_poly.pdbx_seq_one_letter_code
_entity_poly.pdbx_strand_id
1 'polypeptide(L)' 'MSSWLGTSLTEHNLGLTPTQWEQFWDGLTPNQQQLISKLKMGKTPEEVAQESSLKLSQVMSEWSKLYLASQTIRGAA' A
#
# COMPACT_ATOMS: atom_id res chain seq x y z
N MET A 1 3.40 0.94 -20.08
CA MET A 1 2.55 0.16 -19.16
C MET A 1 3.11 0.28 -17.75
N SER A 2 2.51 1.13 -16.92
CA SER A 2 2.97 1.35 -15.55
C SER A 2 2.58 0.14 -14.70
N SER A 3 3.47 -0.85 -14.58
CA SER A 3 3.41 -1.90 -13.57
C SER A 3 3.67 -1.26 -12.20
N TRP A 4 2.77 -0.37 -11.79
CA TRP A 4 3.14 0.66 -10.83
C TRP A 4 2.99 0.09 -9.43
N LEU A 5 4.15 -0.24 -8.83
CA LEU A 5 4.40 -0.53 -7.42
C LEU A 5 3.95 -1.89 -6.85
N GLY A 6 3.16 -2.69 -7.57
CA GLY A 6 2.74 -4.01 -7.09
C GLY A 6 3.91 -4.94 -6.75
N THR A 7 4.94 -5.00 -7.60
CA THR A 7 6.15 -5.79 -7.36
C THR A 7 6.93 -5.30 -6.14
N SER A 8 7.14 -3.98 -6.01
CA SER A 8 7.88 -3.41 -4.88
C SER A 8 7.18 -3.60 -3.52
N LEU A 9 5.84 -3.65 -3.50
CA LEU A 9 5.08 -3.99 -2.30
C LEU A 9 5.32 -5.44 -1.88
N THR A 10 5.18 -6.39 -2.81
CA THR A 10 5.24 -7.82 -2.52
C THR A 10 6.67 -8.29 -2.24
N GLU A 11 7.65 -7.79 -2.98
CA GLU A 11 9.04 -8.21 -2.83
C GLU A 11 9.74 -7.52 -1.66
N HIS A 12 9.55 -6.20 -1.51
CA HIS A 12 10.36 -5.40 -0.58
C HIS A 12 9.53 -4.55 0.39
N ASN A 13 8.24 -4.83 0.61
CA ASN A 13 7.42 -4.05 1.56
C ASN A 13 7.48 -2.54 1.28
N LEU A 14 7.41 -2.14 0.00
CA LEU A 14 7.60 -0.76 -0.48
C LEU A 14 9.04 -0.21 -0.34
N GLY A 15 10.01 -1.10 -0.18
CA GLY A 15 11.41 -0.78 0.09
C GLY A 15 11.68 -0.44 1.56
N LEU A 16 10.84 -0.93 2.48
CA LEU A 16 11.01 -0.77 3.93
C LEU A 16 11.72 -1.99 4.54
N THR A 17 12.58 -1.76 5.52
CA THR A 17 13.10 -2.84 6.38
C THR A 17 11.97 -3.42 7.25
N PRO A 18 12.12 -4.62 7.85
CA PRO A 18 11.09 -5.18 8.72
C PRO A 18 10.65 -4.23 9.85
N THR A 19 11.59 -3.56 10.52
CA THR A 19 11.28 -2.59 11.59
C THR A 19 10.56 -1.35 11.07
N GLN A 20 10.96 -0.83 9.91
CA GLN A 20 10.27 0.29 9.26
C GLN A 20 8.86 -0.10 8.80
N TRP A 21 8.68 -1.35 8.37
CA TRP A 21 7.37 -1.90 7.99
C TRP A 21 6.45 -2.00 9.20
N GLU A 22 6.94 -2.43 10.36
CA GLU A 22 6.14 -2.45 11.60
C GLU A 22 5.69 -1.04 12.00
N GLN A 23 6.60 -0.06 11.99
CA GLN A 23 6.25 1.34 12.27
C GLN A 23 5.24 1.88 11.25
N PHE A 24 5.44 1.57 9.98
CA PHE A 24 4.52 1.95 8.92
C PHE A 24 3.14 1.36 9.17
N TRP A 25 3.07 0.05 9.43
CA TRP A 25 1.85 -0.70 9.65
C TRP A 25 1.06 -0.21 10.88
N ASP A 26 1.75 0.08 11.98
CA ASP A 26 1.14 0.61 13.21
C ASP A 26 0.53 2.00 13.01
N GLY A 27 1.16 2.83 12.15
CA GLY A 27 0.66 4.14 11.78
C GLY A 27 -0.53 4.15 10.80
N LEU A 28 -0.93 3.00 10.26
CA LEU A 28 -2.04 2.91 9.30
C LEU A 28 -3.39 2.83 9.99
N THR A 29 -4.39 3.47 9.38
CA THR A 29 -5.79 3.23 9.76
C THR A 29 -6.23 1.80 9.39
N PRO A 30 -7.27 1.25 10.03
CA PRO A 30 -7.77 -0.10 9.70
C PRO A 30 -8.12 -0.28 8.22
N ASN A 31 -8.69 0.75 7.58
CA ASN A 31 -9.02 0.71 6.15
C ASN A 31 -7.76 0.65 5.28
N GLN A 32 -6.71 1.37 5.66
CA GLN A 32 -5.42 1.37 4.98
C GLN A 32 -4.68 0.04 5.14
N GLN A 33 -4.73 -0.55 6.34
CA GLN A 33 -4.22 -1.90 6.60
C GLN A 33 -4.94 -2.94 5.73
N GLN A 34 -6.27 -2.87 5.63
CA GLN A 34 -7.03 -3.76 4.74
C GLN A 34 -6.66 -3.58 3.27
N LEU A 35 -6.55 -2.33 2.81
CA LEU A 35 -6.15 -2.02 1.44
C LEU A 35 -4.77 -2.61 1.12
N ILE A 36 -3.76 -2.32 1.95
CA ILE A 36 -2.39 -2.78 1.69
C ILE A 36 -2.26 -4.30 1.81
N SER A 37 -3.00 -4.95 2.72
CA SER A 37 -3.06 -6.41 2.78
C SER A 37 -3.61 -7.02 1.50
N LYS A 38 -4.72 -6.49 0.98
CA LYS A 38 -5.31 -6.99 -0.27
C LYS A 38 -4.35 -6.82 -1.45
N LEU A 39 -3.69 -5.67 -1.56
CA LEU A 39 -2.69 -5.42 -2.60
C LEU A 39 -1.46 -6.33 -2.44
N LYS A 40 -1.01 -6.57 -1.21
CA LYS A 40 0.11 -7.48 -0.90
C LYS A 40 -0.20 -8.95 -1.20
N MET A 41 -1.48 -9.33 -1.18
CA MET A 41 -1.96 -10.64 -1.67
C MET A 41 -1.94 -10.76 -3.20
N GLY A 42 -1.50 -9.73 -3.92
CA GLY A 42 -1.43 -9.71 -5.39
C GLY A 42 -2.71 -9.24 -6.07
N LYS A 43 -3.71 -8.77 -5.31
CA LYS A 43 -4.92 -8.18 -5.92
C LYS A 43 -4.58 -6.87 -6.59
N THR A 44 -5.23 -6.62 -7.72
CA THR A 44 -5.17 -5.35 -8.43
C THR A 44 -6.02 -4.29 -7.71
N PRO A 45 -5.71 -2.99 -7.87
CA PRO A 45 -6.55 -1.90 -7.37
C PRO A 45 -8.02 -2.00 -7.82
N GLU A 46 -8.26 -2.52 -9.03
CA GLU A 46 -9.57 -2.80 -9.60
C GLU A 46 -10.33 -3.88 -8.82
N GLU A 47 -9.69 -5.00 -8.52
CA GLU A 47 -10.27 -6.07 -7.70
C GLU A 47 -10.58 -5.57 -6.29
N VAL A 48 -9.67 -4.79 -5.70
CA VAL A 48 -9.89 -4.20 -4.37
C VAL A 48 -11.06 -3.22 -4.37
N ALA A 49 -11.19 -2.40 -5.41
CA ALA A 49 -12.31 -1.47 -5.58
C ALA A 49 -13.65 -2.22 -5.67
N GLN A 50 -13.72 -3.27 -6.50
CA GLN A 50 -14.91 -4.11 -6.60
C GLN A 50 -15.28 -4.75 -5.26
N GLU A 51 -14.32 -5.41 -4.59
CA GLU A 51 -14.57 -6.11 -3.33
C GLU A 51 -14.96 -5.19 -2.19
N SER A 52 -14.49 -3.94 -2.21
CA SER A 52 -14.73 -2.97 -1.14
C SER A 52 -15.87 -2.02 -1.48
N SER A 53 -16.56 -2.21 -2.62
CA SER A 53 -17.58 -1.29 -3.15
C SER A 53 -17.09 0.17 -3.22
N LEU A 54 -15.80 0.35 -3.50
CA LEU A 54 -15.15 1.66 -3.64
C LEU A 54 -14.96 2.00 -5.11
N LYS A 55 -14.79 3.29 -5.41
CA LYS A 55 -14.34 3.70 -6.73
C LYS A 55 -12.84 3.42 -6.88
N LEU A 56 -12.41 2.99 -8.06
CA LEU A 56 -10.99 2.81 -8.38
C LEU A 56 -10.16 4.06 -8.06
N SER A 57 -10.70 5.25 -8.32
CA SER A 57 -10.02 6.52 -7.99
C SER A 57 -9.76 6.71 -6.49
N GLN A 58 -10.67 6.23 -5.63
CA GLN A 58 -10.48 6.28 -4.18
C GLN A 58 -9.38 5.30 -3.74
N VAL A 59 -9.39 4.09 -4.29
CA VAL A 59 -8.35 3.09 -4.05
C VAL A 59 -6.98 3.62 -4.49
N MET A 60 -6.89 4.21 -5.69
CA MET A 60 -5.66 4.81 -6.19
C MET A 60 -5.18 6.00 -5.37
N SER A 61 -6.11 6.82 -4.85
CA SER A 61 -5.77 7.94 -3.97
C SER A 61 -5.20 7.45 -2.64
N GLU A 62 -5.84 6.47 -2.00
CA GLU A 62 -5.35 5.88 -0.76
C GLU A 62 -4.02 5.14 -0.97
N TRP A 63 -3.89 4.42 -2.08
CA TRP A 63 -2.63 3.76 -2.44
C TRP A 63 -1.48 4.75 -2.59
N SER A 64 -1.74 5.89 -3.24
CA SER A 64 -0.75 6.95 -3.39
C SER A 64 -0.33 7.53 -2.04
N LYS A 65 -1.27 7.72 -1.10
CA LYS A 65 -0.96 8.16 0.27
C LYS A 65 -0.10 7.15 1.02
N LEU A 66 -0.40 5.85 0.89
CA LEU A 66 0.38 4.78 1.52
C LEU A 66 1.81 4.75 1.01
N TYR A 67 1.99 4.90 -0.30
CA TYR A 67 3.31 4.98 -0.90
C TYR A 67 4.10 6.21 -0.44
N LEU A 68 3.45 7.37 -0.33
CA LEU A 68 4.10 8.57 0.22
C LEU A 68 4.49 8.40 1.68
N ALA A 69 3.63 7.79 2.50
CA ALA A 69 3.91 7.51 3.89
C ALA A 69 5.09 6.53 4.06
N SER A 70 5.20 5.50 3.20
CA SER A 70 6.37 4.60 3.21
C SER A 70 7.65 5.34 2.78
N GLN A 71 7.56 6.27 1.82
CA GLN A 71 8.69 7.13 1.45
C GLN A 71 9.17 8.01 2.62
N THR A 72 8.25 8.59 3.40
CA THR A 72 8.60 9.39 4.59
C THR A 72 9.37 8.56 5.61
N ILE A 73 8.91 7.33 5.91
CA ILE A 73 9.58 6.46 6.89
C ILE A 73 10.98 6.04 6.41
N ARG A 74 11.12 5.76 5.11
CA ARG A 74 12.42 5.43 4.51
C ARG A 74 13.38 6.62 4.52
N GLY A 75 12.90 7.82 4.20
CA GLY A 75 13.71 9.04 4.13
C GLY A 75 14.03 9.67 5.48
N ALA A 76 13.37 9.22 6.56
CA ALA A 76 13.64 9.66 7.92
C ALA A 76 14.71 8.81 8.65
N ALA A 77 15.29 7.81 7.96
CA ALA A 77 16.34 6.92 8.48
C ALA A 77 17.75 7.43 8.20
#